data_AF-A0A078MI16-F1
#
_entry.id   AF-A0A078MI16-F1
#
_cell.length_a   1.000
_cell.length_b   1.000
_cell.length_c   1.000
_cell.angle_alpha   90.00
_cell.angle_beta   90.00
_cell.angle_gamma   90.00
#
_symmetry.space_group_name_H-M   'P 1'
#
loop_
_entity.id
_entity.type
_entity.pdbx_description
1 polymer ?
#
loop_
_entity_poly.entity_id
_entity_poly.type
_entity_poly.pdbx_seq_one_letter_code
_entity_poly.pdbx_strand_id
1 'polypeptide(L)'
;MAIYVTDGSFEGLLCAVFASYRTPAPTAIVDAATYQTNLFDELITVPTDDAIALRVLTGLDAASDGQAGRLCLMIFLSEFIDANLLVYRLIRKLMRVRNPEFLANYADADVLRAAQIRKMMGREIHRMHAFIRFQKARDGAYYALIDPDFDVLPLLDDHFVRRFADMQWRIFDVRRQYGIAYDGQSVHLIDSLDGIIDPTRLQLDDAALDEQEQAFQGLWKVYFDSVNIKARHNEKHHLRQLPKRYWKYLSEKQPVKPANLVDINLRRP
;
A
#
# COMPACT_ATOMS: atom_id res chain seq x y z
N MET A 1 -7.52 14.91 29.65
CA MET A 1 -8.02 14.07 28.54
C MET A 1 -6.89 13.09 28.25
N ALA A 2 -7.14 11.78 28.32
CA ALA A 2 -6.07 10.79 28.20
C ALA A 2 -5.65 10.65 26.73
N ILE A 3 -4.38 10.92 26.44
CA ILE A 3 -3.79 10.82 25.11
C ILE A 3 -2.77 9.69 25.15
N TYR A 4 -2.96 8.70 24.29
CA TYR A 4 -2.10 7.52 24.27
C TYR A 4 -1.01 7.77 23.25
N VAL A 5 0.23 7.61 23.69
CA VAL A 5 1.41 7.81 22.85
C VAL A 5 2.03 6.44 22.55
N THR A 6 2.13 6.10 21.28
CA THR A 6 2.72 4.85 20.77
C THR A 6 3.93 5.15 19.88
N ASP A 7 4.61 4.12 19.39
CA ASP A 7 5.70 4.22 18.41
C ASP A 7 5.23 4.42 16.95
N GLY A 8 3.94 4.67 16.75
CA GLY A 8 3.33 4.82 15.42
C GLY A 8 3.07 3.52 14.66
N SER A 9 3.45 2.35 15.19
CA SER A 9 3.20 1.05 14.55
C SER A 9 1.74 0.57 14.72
N PHE A 10 1.32 -0.39 13.89
CA PHE A 10 0.02 -1.04 14.04
C PHE A 10 -0.04 -1.87 15.33
N GLU A 11 1.05 -2.54 15.67
CA GLU A 11 1.24 -3.31 16.91
C GLU A 11 1.12 -2.40 18.14
N GLY A 12 1.74 -1.22 18.11
CA GLY A 12 1.61 -0.19 19.13
C GLY A 12 0.17 0.30 19.29
N LEU A 13 -0.55 0.50 18.19
CA LEU A 13 -1.98 0.82 18.22
C LEU A 13 -2.80 -0.28 18.89
N LEU A 14 -2.54 -1.56 18.59
CA LEU A 14 -3.23 -2.68 19.22
C LEU A 14 -2.92 -2.77 20.72
N CYS A 15 -1.67 -2.50 21.11
CA CYS A 15 -1.25 -2.40 22.51
C CYS A 15 -1.98 -1.26 23.23
N ALA A 16 -2.17 -0.10 22.57
CA ALA A 16 -2.96 1.01 23.10
C ALA A 16 -4.43 0.61 23.33
N VAL A 17 -5.03 -0.15 22.40
CA VAL A 17 -6.38 -0.69 22.62
C VAL A 17 -6.41 -1.62 23.83
N PHE A 18 -5.41 -2.49 23.99
CA PHE A 18 -5.32 -3.40 25.14
C PHE A 18 -5.17 -2.64 26.47
N ALA A 19 -4.27 -1.65 26.52
CA ALA A 19 -4.04 -0.82 27.71
C ALA A 19 -5.33 -0.13 28.17
N SER A 20 -6.15 0.35 27.23
CA SER A 20 -7.42 1.05 27.50
C SER A 20 -8.48 0.27 28.29
N TYR A 21 -8.28 -1.02 28.52
CA TYR A 21 -9.15 -1.82 29.40
C TYR A 21 -8.84 -1.58 30.88
N ARG A 22 -7.65 -1.07 31.22
CA ARG A 22 -7.18 -0.81 32.60
C ARG A 22 -6.99 0.68 32.89
N THR A 23 -7.01 1.51 31.86
CA THR A 23 -6.78 2.96 31.92
C THR A 23 -7.96 3.73 31.32
N PRO A 24 -8.07 5.05 31.55
CA PRO A 24 -9.14 5.87 30.98
C PRO A 24 -9.19 5.79 29.46
N ALA A 25 -10.39 5.88 28.87
CA ALA A 25 -10.56 5.81 27.42
C ALA A 25 -9.76 6.92 26.70
N PRO A 26 -8.98 6.61 25.65
CA PRO A 26 -8.21 7.60 24.92
C PRO A 26 -9.12 8.57 24.18
N THR A 27 -8.79 9.85 24.26
CA THR A 27 -9.37 10.88 23.38
C THR A 27 -8.57 11.02 22.08
N ALA A 28 -7.31 10.58 22.08
CA ALA A 28 -6.46 10.45 20.90
C ALA A 28 -5.44 9.32 21.11
N ILE A 29 -5.01 8.69 20.01
CA ILE A 29 -3.90 7.74 19.97
C ILE A 29 -2.94 8.25 18.88
N VAL A 30 -1.75 8.64 19.30
CA VAL A 30 -0.81 9.43 18.50
C VAL A 30 0.57 8.78 18.52
N ASP A 31 1.33 9.05 17.46
CA ASP A 31 2.72 8.63 17.35
C ASP A 31 3.63 9.61 18.11
N ALA A 32 4.51 9.06 18.95
CA ALA A 32 5.52 9.78 19.71
C ALA A 32 6.39 10.68 18.82
N ALA A 33 6.68 10.27 17.58
CA ALA A 33 7.55 11.03 16.67
C ALA A 33 6.87 12.30 16.11
N THR A 34 5.55 12.32 16.02
CA THR A 34 4.79 13.43 15.42
C THR A 34 4.02 14.28 16.43
N TYR A 35 3.85 13.78 17.66
CA TYR A 35 3.05 14.46 18.66
C TYR A 35 3.73 15.71 19.24
N GLN A 36 3.01 16.83 19.20
CA GLN A 36 3.41 18.05 19.90
C GLN A 36 2.69 18.12 21.26
N THR A 37 3.46 18.05 22.34
CA THR A 37 2.94 18.07 23.71
C THR A 37 2.22 19.37 24.03
N ASN A 38 0.99 19.28 24.54
CA ASN A 38 0.28 20.39 25.15
C ASN A 38 0.35 20.30 26.69
N LEU A 39 0.29 21.45 27.36
CA LEU A 39 0.48 21.56 28.82
C LEU A 39 -0.62 20.85 29.63
N PHE A 40 -1.81 20.65 29.04
CA PHE A 40 -2.98 20.09 29.70
C PHE A 40 -3.26 18.62 29.34
N ASP A 41 -2.37 17.99 28.59
CA ASP A 41 -2.55 16.61 28.15
C ASP A 41 -2.13 15.64 29.26
N GLU A 42 -2.97 14.63 29.49
CA GLU A 42 -2.59 13.49 30.30
C GLU A 42 -2.03 12.41 29.36
N LEU A 43 -0.71 12.36 29.25
CA LEU A 43 -0.02 11.45 28.34
C LEU A 43 0.15 10.08 28.99
N ILE A 44 -0.34 9.05 28.30
CA ILE A 44 -0.15 7.64 28.66
C ILE A 44 0.71 7.01 27.57
N THR A 45 2.00 6.84 27.86
CA THR A 45 2.91 6.11 26.96
C THR A 45 2.59 4.63 27.01
N VAL A 46 2.31 4.04 25.84
CA VAL A 46 2.04 2.61 25.71
C VAL A 46 3.18 1.96 24.90
N PRO A 47 4.00 1.09 25.53
CA PRO A 47 5.04 0.38 24.80
C PRO A 47 4.43 -0.67 23.88
N THR A 48 5.08 -0.89 22.74
CA THR A 48 4.74 -1.96 21.80
C THR A 48 5.24 -3.29 22.33
N ASP A 49 4.37 -4.29 22.29
CA ASP A 49 4.64 -5.67 22.68
C ASP A 49 3.94 -6.60 21.67
N ASP A 50 4.74 -7.31 20.87
CA ASP A 50 4.25 -8.17 19.79
C ASP A 50 3.32 -9.28 20.31
N ALA A 51 3.56 -9.80 21.52
CA ALA A 51 2.71 -10.84 22.10
C ALA A 51 1.34 -10.29 22.49
N ILE A 52 1.28 -9.04 22.98
CA ILE A 52 0.02 -8.34 23.24
C ILE A 52 -0.70 -8.04 21.93
N ALA A 53 0.00 -7.47 20.93
CA ALA A 53 -0.57 -7.16 19.63
C ALA A 53 -1.17 -8.41 18.96
N LEU A 54 -0.41 -9.51 18.91
CA LEU A 54 -0.85 -10.79 18.37
C LEU A 54 -2.07 -11.33 19.12
N ARG A 55 -2.09 -11.22 20.45
CA ARG A 55 -3.26 -11.63 21.26
C ARG A 55 -4.50 -10.82 20.93
N VAL A 56 -4.36 -9.50 20.75
CA VAL A 56 -5.48 -8.63 20.36
C VAL A 56 -6.00 -9.01 18.98
N LEU A 57 -5.12 -9.20 17.99
CA LEU A 57 -5.50 -9.63 16.64
C LEU A 57 -6.19 -10.99 16.65
N THR A 58 -5.62 -11.97 17.34
CA THR A 58 -6.20 -13.32 17.44
C THR A 58 -7.60 -13.28 18.07
N GLY A 59 -7.78 -12.50 19.15
CA GLY A 59 -9.08 -12.33 19.79
C GLY A 59 -10.09 -11.60 18.91
N LEU A 60 -9.63 -10.61 18.14
CA LEU A 60 -10.43 -9.81 17.22
C LEU A 60 -10.92 -10.65 16.03
N ASP A 61 -10.03 -11.43 15.42
CA ASP A 61 -10.38 -12.31 14.31
C ASP A 61 -11.29 -13.45 14.75
N ALA A 62 -11.07 -14.02 15.93
CA ALA A 62 -11.98 -15.01 16.50
C ALA A 62 -13.38 -14.45 16.79
N ALA A 63 -13.50 -13.15 17.07
CA ALA A 63 -14.79 -12.48 17.31
C ALA A 63 -15.51 -12.03 16.02
N SER A 64 -14.86 -12.16 14.85
CA SER A 64 -15.30 -11.58 13.58
C SER A 64 -15.13 -12.48 12.36
N ASP A 65 -14.94 -13.78 12.57
CA ASP A 65 -14.64 -14.77 11.52
C ASP A 65 -13.48 -14.35 10.59
N GLY A 66 -12.42 -13.79 11.18
CA GLY A 66 -11.20 -13.39 10.47
C GLY A 66 -11.30 -12.10 9.65
N GLN A 67 -12.39 -11.35 9.75
CA GLN A 67 -12.60 -10.16 8.91
C GLN A 67 -12.02 -8.87 9.52
N ALA A 68 -11.99 -8.76 10.85
CA ALA A 68 -11.72 -7.48 11.51
C ALA A 68 -10.24 -7.11 11.55
N GLY A 69 -9.31 -8.07 11.68
CA GLY A 69 -7.86 -7.79 11.69
C GLY A 69 -7.41 -7.07 10.42
N ARG A 70 -7.71 -7.64 9.25
CA ARG A 70 -7.41 -7.03 7.94
C ARG A 70 -8.10 -5.68 7.77
N LEU A 71 -9.35 -5.53 8.24
CA LEU A 71 -10.05 -4.24 8.19
C LEU A 71 -9.33 -3.18 9.03
N CYS A 72 -8.93 -3.52 10.25
CA CYS A 72 -8.23 -2.58 11.13
C CYS A 72 -6.88 -2.16 10.53
N LEU A 73 -6.14 -3.10 9.94
CA LEU A 73 -4.90 -2.80 9.21
C LEU A 73 -5.15 -1.85 8.03
N MET A 74 -6.18 -2.11 7.21
CA MET A 74 -6.55 -1.21 6.10
C MET A 74 -6.95 0.19 6.58
N ILE A 75 -7.59 0.31 7.74
CA ILE A 75 -7.93 1.61 8.32
C ILE A 75 -6.67 2.32 8.80
N PHE A 76 -5.79 1.63 9.51
CA PHE A 76 -4.51 2.18 9.95
C PHE A 76 -3.69 2.71 8.77
N LEU A 77 -3.51 1.90 7.73
CA LEU A 77 -2.79 2.24 6.50
C LEU A 77 -3.46 3.30 5.61
N SER A 78 -4.69 3.72 5.94
CA SER A 78 -5.39 4.78 5.20
C SER A 78 -4.92 6.19 5.57
N GLU A 79 -4.16 6.34 6.66
CA GLU A 79 -3.57 7.61 7.13
C GLU A 79 -4.59 8.74 7.37
N PHE A 80 -5.88 8.41 7.49
CA PHE A 80 -6.87 9.39 7.91
C PHE A 80 -6.61 9.82 9.36
N ILE A 81 -6.86 11.09 9.66
CA ILE A 81 -6.66 11.65 11.00
C ILE A 81 -7.46 10.92 12.10
N ASP A 82 -8.60 10.32 11.73
CA ASP A 82 -9.46 9.55 12.63
C ASP A 82 -9.12 8.05 12.68
N ALA A 83 -8.15 7.56 11.89
CA ALA A 83 -7.90 6.13 11.69
C ALA A 83 -7.61 5.37 12.99
N ASN A 84 -6.66 5.85 13.80
CA ASN A 84 -6.26 5.16 15.04
C ASN A 84 -7.41 5.06 16.04
N LEU A 85 -8.15 6.15 16.24
CA LEU A 85 -9.32 6.16 17.11
C LEU A 85 -10.48 5.33 16.55
N LEU A 86 -10.65 5.29 15.22
CA LEU A 86 -11.64 4.46 14.57
C LEU A 86 -11.35 2.97 14.79
N VAL A 87 -10.09 2.54 14.62
CA VAL A 87 -9.64 1.18 14.94
C VAL A 87 -9.93 0.86 16.41
N TYR A 88 -9.54 1.76 17.34
CA TYR A 88 -9.84 1.60 18.76
C TYR A 88 -11.34 1.39 19.03
N ARG A 89 -12.21 2.27 18.51
CA ARG A 89 -13.66 2.19 18.72
C ARG A 89 -14.25 0.92 18.12
N LEU A 90 -13.83 0.55 16.90
CA LEU A 90 -14.26 -0.68 16.25
C LEU A 90 -13.90 -1.92 17.06
N ILE A 91 -12.65 -2.04 17.51
CA ILE A 91 -12.21 -3.18 18.32
C ILE A 91 -12.99 -3.23 19.63
N ARG A 92 -13.18 -2.10 20.33
CA ARG A 92 -13.97 -2.05 21.58
C ARG A 92 -15.42 -2.50 21.37
N LYS A 93 -16.07 -2.05 20.29
CA LYS A 93 -17.44 -2.44 19.96
C LYS A 93 -17.53 -3.92 19.58
N LEU A 94 -16.63 -4.41 18.73
CA LEU A 94 -16.57 -5.82 18.33
C LEU A 94 -16.33 -6.74 19.51
N MET A 95 -15.36 -6.43 20.38
CA MET A 95 -15.05 -7.25 21.55
C MET A 95 -16.19 -7.27 22.58
N ARG A 96 -17.01 -6.22 22.63
CA ARG A 96 -18.22 -6.17 23.47
C ARG A 96 -19.36 -7.00 22.90
N VAL A 97 -19.60 -6.93 21.60
CA VAL A 97 -20.73 -7.60 20.93
C VAL A 97 -20.42 -9.07 20.66
N ARG A 98 -19.18 -9.39 20.26
CA ARG A 98 -18.72 -10.72 19.85
C ARG A 98 -19.63 -11.40 18.82
N ASN A 99 -20.06 -10.63 17.82
CA ASN A 99 -20.84 -11.12 16.68
C ASN A 99 -20.17 -10.65 15.36
N PRO A 100 -19.79 -11.58 14.47
CA PRO A 100 -19.24 -11.26 13.15
C PRO A 100 -20.15 -10.37 12.30
N GLU A 101 -21.47 -10.51 12.41
CA GLU A 101 -22.46 -9.70 11.66
C GLU A 101 -22.43 -8.22 12.04
N PHE A 102 -21.79 -7.86 13.17
CA PHE A 102 -21.65 -6.47 13.58
C PHE A 102 -20.96 -5.61 12.51
N LEU A 103 -20.01 -6.17 11.75
CA LEU A 103 -19.34 -5.46 10.65
C LEU A 103 -20.24 -5.15 9.45
N ALA A 104 -21.44 -5.75 9.39
CA ALA A 104 -22.47 -5.44 8.40
C ALA A 104 -23.51 -4.43 8.93
N ASN A 105 -23.42 -4.00 10.19
CA ASN A 105 -24.33 -3.03 10.78
C ASN A 105 -23.97 -1.59 10.36
N TYR A 106 -24.35 -1.20 9.16
CA TYR A 106 -24.08 0.15 8.63
C TYR A 106 -24.87 1.29 9.31
N ALA A 107 -25.76 0.99 10.26
CA ALA A 107 -26.36 2.03 11.10
C ALA A 107 -25.38 2.55 12.17
N ASP A 108 -24.35 1.78 12.52
CA ASP A 108 -23.25 2.25 13.36
C ASP A 108 -22.29 3.13 12.54
N ALA A 109 -22.05 4.35 13.00
CA ALA A 109 -21.22 5.33 12.29
C ALA A 109 -19.76 4.88 12.08
N ASP A 110 -19.18 4.15 13.05
CA ASP A 110 -17.80 3.65 12.93
C ASP A 110 -17.74 2.51 11.90
N VAL A 111 -18.74 1.62 11.88
CA VAL A 111 -18.83 0.54 10.87
C VAL A 111 -19.03 1.10 9.47
N LEU A 112 -19.89 2.11 9.31
CA LEU A 112 -20.08 2.80 8.03
C LEU A 112 -18.79 3.47 7.55
N ARG A 113 -18.09 4.19 8.44
CA ARG A 113 -16.80 4.83 8.13
C ARG A 113 -15.74 3.79 7.73
N ALA A 114 -15.65 2.69 8.47
CA ALA A 114 -14.76 1.57 8.17
C ALA A 114 -15.02 0.99 6.76
N ALA A 115 -16.29 0.80 6.41
CA ALA A 115 -16.68 0.26 5.11
C ALA A 115 -16.34 1.21 3.95
N GLN A 116 -16.47 2.53 4.16
CA GLN A 116 -16.06 3.54 3.19
C GLN A 116 -14.54 3.50 2.96
N ILE A 117 -13.75 3.46 4.04
CA ILE A 117 -12.29 3.35 3.96
C ILE A 117 -11.89 2.06 3.25
N ARG A 118 -12.46 0.91 3.63
CA ARG A 118 -12.24 -0.38 2.96
C ARG A 118 -12.48 -0.29 1.45
N LYS A 119 -13.54 0.40 1.02
CA LYS A 119 -13.85 0.60 -0.41
C LYS A 119 -12.82 1.48 -1.12
N MET A 120 -12.30 2.51 -0.46
CA MET A 120 -11.26 3.38 -0.99
C MET A 120 -9.92 2.64 -1.11
N MET A 121 -9.50 1.94 -0.04
CA MET A 121 -8.31 1.09 -0.03
C MET A 121 -8.37 0.01 -1.11
N GLY A 122 -9.50 -0.70 -1.23
CA GLY A 122 -9.66 -1.75 -2.24
C GLY A 122 -9.53 -1.25 -3.68
N ARG A 123 -10.02 -0.03 -3.97
CA ARG A 123 -9.81 0.60 -5.28
C ARG A 123 -8.35 0.94 -5.52
N GLU A 124 -7.65 1.43 -4.50
CA GLU A 124 -6.24 1.80 -4.63
C GLU A 124 -5.35 0.57 -4.81
N ILE A 125 -5.58 -0.50 -4.04
CA ILE A 125 -4.91 -1.80 -4.22
C ILE A 125 -5.14 -2.33 -5.63
N HIS A 126 -6.39 -2.33 -6.12
CA HIS A 126 -6.70 -2.77 -7.48
C HIS A 126 -5.97 -1.94 -8.55
N ARG A 127 -5.86 -0.62 -8.34
CA ARG A 127 -5.09 0.26 -9.23
C ARG A 127 -3.60 -0.07 -9.20
N MET A 128 -3.03 -0.39 -8.04
CA MET A 128 -1.62 -0.80 -7.96
C MET A 128 -1.38 -2.11 -8.71
N HIS A 129 -2.24 -3.12 -8.54
CA HIS A 129 -2.16 -4.36 -9.33
C HIS A 129 -2.22 -4.11 -10.85
N ALA A 130 -3.04 -3.14 -11.28
CA ALA A 130 -3.23 -2.86 -12.70
C ALA A 130 -2.13 -1.98 -13.32
N PHE A 131 -1.57 -1.03 -12.56
CA PHE A 131 -0.75 0.06 -13.09
C PHE A 131 0.73 -0.02 -12.75
N ILE A 132 1.13 -0.88 -11.81
CA ILE A 132 2.56 -1.12 -11.59
C ILE A 132 3.19 -1.61 -12.90
N ARG A 133 4.31 -0.99 -13.26
CA ARG A 133 5.15 -1.35 -14.40
C ARG A 133 6.54 -1.59 -13.88
N PHE A 134 7.02 -2.80 -14.09
CA PHE A 134 8.39 -3.15 -13.81
C PHE A 134 9.29 -2.73 -14.97
N GLN A 135 10.48 -2.29 -14.61
CA GLN A 135 11.57 -2.01 -15.53
C GLN A 135 12.79 -2.80 -15.05
N LYS A 136 13.46 -3.48 -15.96
CA LYS A 136 14.63 -4.29 -15.62
C LYS A 136 15.88 -3.40 -15.48
N ALA A 137 16.58 -3.52 -14.37
CA ALA A 137 17.85 -2.86 -14.15
C ALA A 137 19.03 -3.77 -14.52
N ARG A 138 20.23 -3.20 -14.59
CA ARG A 138 21.47 -3.91 -14.96
C ARG A 138 21.88 -5.03 -14.00
N ASP A 139 21.44 -4.95 -12.76
CA ASP A 139 21.64 -6.02 -11.75
C ASP A 139 20.76 -7.26 -12.03
N GLY A 140 19.86 -7.18 -13.02
CA GLY A 140 18.93 -8.23 -13.39
C GLY A 140 17.61 -8.20 -12.63
N ALA A 141 17.47 -7.35 -11.63
CA ALA A 141 16.24 -7.22 -10.86
C ALA A 141 15.26 -6.24 -11.53
N TYR A 142 13.99 -6.39 -11.16
CA TYR A 142 12.89 -5.59 -11.68
C TYR A 142 12.48 -4.54 -10.66
N TYR A 143 12.31 -3.31 -11.11
CA TYR A 143 11.96 -2.20 -10.24
C TYR A 143 10.69 -1.50 -10.69
N ALA A 144 9.87 -1.09 -9.72
CA ALA A 144 8.70 -0.28 -9.94
C ALA A 144 8.62 0.84 -8.91
N LEU A 145 8.37 2.07 -9.39
CA LEU A 145 8.12 3.23 -8.55
C LEU A 145 6.61 3.51 -8.52
N ILE A 146 6.08 3.75 -7.33
CA ILE A 146 4.66 4.06 -7.10
C ILE A 146 4.48 5.29 -6.21
N ASP A 147 3.30 5.92 -6.32
CA ASP A 147 2.88 7.07 -5.52
C ASP A 147 1.37 6.95 -5.25
N PRO A 148 0.97 5.95 -4.43
CA PRO A 148 -0.43 5.69 -4.13
C PRO A 148 -1.03 6.74 -3.19
N ASP A 149 -2.35 6.89 -3.23
CA ASP A 149 -3.06 7.81 -2.33
C ASP A 149 -2.94 7.41 -0.86
N PHE A 150 -2.94 6.10 -0.58
CA PHE A 150 -2.87 5.51 0.75
C PHE A 150 -1.67 4.57 0.85
N ASP A 151 -1.32 4.17 2.07
CA ASP A 151 -0.21 3.26 2.31
C ASP A 151 -0.60 1.81 1.98
N VAL A 152 -0.77 1.51 0.70
CA VAL A 152 -1.23 0.20 0.25
C VAL A 152 -0.10 -0.80 0.06
N LEU A 153 1.15 -0.35 0.10
CA LEU A 153 2.32 -1.17 -0.22
C LEU A 153 2.38 -2.48 0.59
N PRO A 154 2.10 -2.49 1.91
CA PRO A 154 2.11 -3.72 2.72
C PRO A 154 1.00 -4.71 2.34
N LEU A 155 0.08 -4.34 1.45
CA LEU A 155 -1.07 -5.14 1.03
C LEU A 155 -0.95 -5.65 -0.43
N LEU A 156 0.18 -5.39 -1.10
CA LEU A 156 0.38 -5.71 -2.52
C LEU A 156 1.18 -6.99 -2.76
N ASP A 157 2.00 -7.39 -1.79
CA ASP A 157 2.96 -8.50 -1.86
C ASP A 157 2.39 -9.78 -2.47
N ASP A 158 1.27 -10.25 -1.93
CA ASP A 158 0.58 -11.49 -2.29
C ASP A 158 0.27 -11.59 -3.79
N HIS A 159 -0.09 -10.47 -4.41
CA HIS A 159 -0.42 -10.42 -5.84
C HIS A 159 0.83 -10.57 -6.70
N PHE A 160 1.89 -9.83 -6.36
CA PHE A 160 3.11 -9.79 -7.15
C PHE A 160 3.95 -11.05 -6.98
N VAL A 161 4.01 -11.62 -5.77
CA VAL A 161 4.67 -12.93 -5.53
C VAL A 161 4.03 -14.01 -6.40
N ARG A 162 2.69 -14.12 -6.41
CA ARG A 162 1.99 -15.15 -7.21
C ARG A 162 2.16 -14.97 -8.72
N ARG A 163 2.32 -13.73 -9.19
CA ARG A 163 2.38 -13.41 -10.62
C ARG A 163 3.80 -13.39 -11.18
N PHE A 164 4.79 -13.08 -10.34
CA PHE A 164 6.18 -12.87 -10.73
C PHE A 164 7.13 -13.62 -9.77
N ALA A 165 6.80 -14.88 -9.45
CA ALA A 165 7.58 -15.71 -8.52
C ALA A 165 9.01 -16.00 -9.02
N ASP A 166 9.21 -16.09 -10.34
CA ASP A 166 10.51 -16.40 -10.95
C ASP A 166 11.39 -15.15 -11.15
N MET A 167 10.97 -13.99 -10.62
CA MET A 167 11.63 -12.70 -10.81
C MET A 167 11.97 -12.08 -9.46
N GLN A 168 13.19 -11.54 -9.35
CA GLN A 168 13.52 -10.65 -8.24
C GLN A 168 12.98 -9.26 -8.55
N TRP A 169 12.12 -8.74 -7.68
CA TRP A 169 11.48 -7.45 -7.91
C TRP A 169 11.44 -6.59 -6.68
N ARG A 170 11.40 -5.27 -6.88
CA ARG A 170 11.34 -4.24 -5.86
C ARG A 170 10.28 -3.21 -6.23
N ILE A 171 9.35 -2.93 -5.32
CA ILE A 171 8.32 -1.91 -5.49
C ILE A 171 8.56 -0.84 -4.42
N PHE A 172 8.72 0.41 -4.84
CA PHE A 172 9.08 1.51 -3.96
C PHE A 172 8.05 2.63 -4.00
N ASP A 173 7.54 3.01 -2.83
CA ASP A 173 6.66 4.16 -2.65
C ASP A 173 7.50 5.44 -2.52
N VAL A 174 7.51 6.26 -3.59
CA VAL A 174 8.29 7.50 -3.62
C VAL A 174 7.73 8.58 -2.69
N ARG A 175 6.47 8.48 -2.26
CA ARG A 175 5.90 9.45 -1.31
C ARG A 175 6.33 9.13 0.11
N ARG A 176 6.28 7.85 0.49
CA ARG A 176 6.57 7.37 1.85
C ARG A 176 8.03 6.97 2.05
N GLN A 177 8.82 6.93 0.97
CA GLN A 177 10.25 6.64 0.97
C GLN A 177 10.58 5.27 1.58
N TYR A 178 9.78 4.26 1.24
CA TYR A 178 10.07 2.87 1.57
C TYR A 178 9.49 1.93 0.51
N GLY A 179 9.94 0.68 0.51
CA GLY A 179 9.62 -0.31 -0.50
C GLY A 179 9.40 -1.70 0.08
N ILE A 180 8.96 -2.61 -0.80
CA ILE A 180 8.99 -4.05 -0.61
C ILE A 180 9.88 -4.68 -1.68
N ALA A 181 10.68 -5.66 -1.30
CA ALA A 181 11.57 -6.41 -2.17
C ALA A 181 11.29 -7.91 -2.05
N TYR A 182 11.19 -8.59 -3.19
CA TYR A 182 11.08 -10.03 -3.27
C TYR A 182 12.37 -10.63 -3.82
N ASP A 183 12.97 -11.53 -3.03
CA ASP A 183 14.26 -12.17 -3.33
C ASP A 183 14.12 -13.49 -4.12
N GLY A 184 12.89 -13.92 -4.40
CA GLY A 184 12.56 -15.24 -4.98
C GLY A 184 12.04 -16.25 -3.94
N GLN A 185 12.07 -15.92 -2.65
CA GLN A 185 11.58 -16.77 -1.57
C GLN A 185 10.62 -16.01 -0.65
N SER A 186 10.97 -14.79 -0.27
CA SER A 186 10.25 -13.98 0.71
C SER A 186 10.28 -12.50 0.37
N VAL A 187 9.30 -11.77 0.92
CA VAL A 187 9.17 -10.32 0.75
C VAL A 187 9.69 -9.64 2.00
N HIS A 188 10.55 -8.64 1.82
CA HIS A 188 11.13 -7.85 2.91
C HIS A 188 10.89 -6.37 2.67
N LEU A 189 10.82 -5.60 3.75
CA LEU A 189 10.78 -4.14 3.67
C LEU A 189 12.18 -3.60 3.34
N ILE A 190 12.21 -2.55 2.51
CA ILE A 190 13.43 -1.82 2.16
C ILE A 190 13.21 -0.32 2.40
N ASP A 191 14.22 0.38 2.89
CA ASP A 191 14.20 1.83 3.14
C ASP A 191 14.83 2.63 2.00
N SER A 192 15.52 1.95 1.08
CA SER A 192 16.17 2.56 -0.07
C SER A 192 16.27 1.59 -1.24
N LEU A 193 16.65 2.12 -2.40
CA LEU A 193 16.94 1.35 -3.61
C LEU A 193 18.46 1.24 -3.84
N ASP A 194 19.25 1.20 -2.76
CA ASP A 194 20.72 1.06 -2.76
C ASP A 194 21.47 2.07 -3.66
N GLY A 195 20.90 3.26 -3.86
CA GLY A 195 21.45 4.28 -4.76
C GLY A 195 21.44 3.91 -6.25
N ILE A 196 20.86 2.75 -6.60
CA ILE A 196 20.64 2.30 -7.99
C ILE A 196 19.66 3.25 -8.70
N ILE A 197 18.81 3.90 -7.92
CA ILE A 197 17.69 4.71 -8.38
C ILE A 197 17.61 5.96 -7.51
N ASP A 198 17.46 7.11 -8.16
CA ASP A 198 17.02 8.32 -7.48
C ASP A 198 15.49 8.24 -7.32
N PRO A 199 14.95 8.03 -6.10
CA PRO A 199 13.52 7.89 -5.86
C PRO A 199 12.76 9.20 -6.14
N THR A 200 13.45 10.33 -6.33
CA THR A 200 12.82 11.58 -6.78
C THR A 200 12.50 11.57 -8.28
N ARG A 201 13.04 10.62 -9.05
CA ARG A 201 12.76 10.47 -10.47
C ARG A 201 11.51 9.63 -10.71
N LEU A 202 10.79 9.98 -11.78
CA LEU A 202 9.55 9.32 -12.21
C LEU A 202 9.77 7.99 -12.93
N GLN A 203 11.03 7.70 -13.31
CA GLN A 203 11.50 6.53 -14.02
C GLN A 203 12.90 6.18 -13.53
N LEU A 204 13.33 4.96 -13.80
CA LEU A 204 14.74 4.59 -13.68
C LEU A 204 15.59 5.46 -14.60
N ASP A 205 16.81 5.76 -14.18
CA ASP A 205 17.78 6.41 -15.06
C ASP A 205 18.10 5.48 -16.23
N ASP A 206 18.17 6.02 -17.46
CA ASP A 206 18.53 5.25 -18.65
C ASP A 206 19.88 4.51 -18.46
N ALA A 207 20.77 5.03 -17.61
CA ALA A 207 22.05 4.42 -17.26
C ALA A 207 21.93 3.23 -16.28
N ALA A 208 20.85 3.15 -15.50
CA ALA A 208 20.57 2.05 -14.58
C ALA A 208 19.77 0.92 -15.26
N LEU A 209 19.17 1.19 -16.42
CA LEU A 209 18.41 0.22 -17.20
C LEU A 209 19.31 -0.82 -17.86
N ASP A 210 18.78 -2.04 -17.97
CA ASP A 210 19.30 -3.08 -18.85
C ASP A 210 19.31 -2.57 -20.31
N GLU A 211 20.34 -2.92 -21.08
CA GLU A 211 20.52 -2.43 -22.45
C GLU A 211 19.32 -2.75 -23.37
N GLN A 212 18.60 -3.84 -23.08
CA GLN A 212 17.45 -4.27 -23.87
C GLN A 212 16.12 -3.66 -23.36
N GLU A 213 16.09 -3.08 -22.16
CA GLU A 213 14.85 -2.58 -21.54
C GLU A 213 14.19 -1.49 -22.38
N GLN A 214 14.97 -0.57 -22.97
CA GLN A 214 14.43 0.46 -23.87
C GLN A 214 13.76 -0.16 -25.10
N ALA A 215 14.32 -1.25 -25.63
CA ALA A 215 13.77 -1.97 -26.77
C ALA A 215 12.46 -2.69 -26.38
N PHE A 216 12.41 -3.30 -25.19
CA PHE A 216 11.19 -3.90 -24.63
C PHE A 216 10.07 -2.87 -24.42
N GLN A 217 10.38 -1.69 -23.90
CA GLN A 217 9.40 -0.61 -23.77
C GLN A 217 8.86 -0.14 -25.13
N GLY A 218 9.72 -0.11 -26.15
CA GLY A 218 9.32 0.14 -27.55
C GLY A 218 8.33 -0.91 -28.06
N LEU A 219 8.64 -2.20 -27.89
CA LEU A 219 7.76 -3.31 -28.26
C LEU A 219 6.42 -3.23 -27.51
N TRP A 220 6.44 -2.91 -26.22
CA TRP A 220 5.24 -2.75 -25.41
C TRP A 220 4.33 -1.64 -25.96
N LYS A 221 4.89 -0.48 -26.35
CA LYS A 221 4.12 0.61 -26.95
C LYS A 221 3.46 0.18 -28.26
N VAL A 222 4.20 -0.48 -29.14
CA VAL A 222 3.66 -1.00 -30.42
C VAL A 222 2.54 -2.01 -30.17
N TYR A 223 2.75 -2.95 -29.25
CA TYR A 223 1.73 -3.91 -28.85
C TYR A 223 0.48 -3.20 -28.30
N PHE A 224 0.66 -2.27 -27.35
CA PHE A 224 -0.42 -1.51 -26.72
C PHE A 224 -1.28 -0.77 -27.76
N ASP A 225 -0.65 -0.14 -28.74
CA ASP A 225 -1.36 0.56 -29.82
C ASP A 225 -2.08 -0.41 -30.76
N SER A 226 -1.46 -1.56 -31.08
CA SER A 226 -2.03 -2.57 -31.98
C SER A 226 -3.29 -3.25 -31.44
N VAL A 227 -3.35 -3.50 -30.14
CA VAL A 227 -4.51 -4.16 -29.50
C VAL A 227 -5.66 -3.18 -29.24
N ASN A 228 -5.42 -1.87 -29.41
CA ASN A 228 -6.41 -0.85 -29.14
C ASN A 228 -7.45 -0.76 -30.26
N ILE A 229 -8.72 -1.02 -29.92
CA ILE A 229 -9.82 -0.98 -30.89
C ILE A 229 -10.31 0.47 -31.00
N LYS A 230 -9.95 1.15 -32.09
CA LYS A 230 -10.31 2.57 -32.35
C LYS A 230 -11.80 2.88 -32.16
N ALA A 231 -12.68 1.96 -32.57
CA ALA A 231 -14.13 2.11 -32.44
C ALA A 231 -14.64 2.10 -30.97
N ARG A 232 -13.83 1.63 -30.01
CA ARG A 232 -14.14 1.59 -28.57
C ARG A 232 -13.54 2.77 -27.80
N HIS A 233 -13.02 3.78 -28.49
CA HIS A 233 -12.40 4.93 -27.86
C HIS A 233 -13.44 5.75 -27.07
N ASN A 234 -13.30 5.76 -25.74
CA ASN A 234 -14.13 6.58 -24.85
C ASN A 234 -13.24 7.25 -23.80
N GLU A 235 -12.87 8.51 -24.07
CA GLU A 235 -11.93 9.26 -23.24
C GLU A 235 -12.44 9.46 -21.80
N LYS A 236 -13.74 9.73 -21.63
CA LYS A 236 -14.35 9.90 -20.29
C LYS A 236 -14.24 8.62 -19.47
N HIS A 237 -14.51 7.46 -20.08
CA HIS A 237 -14.36 6.17 -19.41
C HIS A 237 -12.88 5.86 -19.13
N HIS A 238 -12.00 6.12 -20.11
CA HIS A 238 -10.56 5.92 -19.98
C HIS A 238 -9.97 6.71 -18.81
N LEU A 239 -10.31 7.99 -18.67
CA LEU A 239 -9.83 8.84 -17.57
C LEU A 239 -10.39 8.43 -16.20
N ARG A 240 -11.58 7.83 -16.15
CA ARG A 240 -12.14 7.26 -14.91
C ARG A 240 -11.41 6.00 -14.47
N GLN A 241 -11.06 5.13 -15.42
CA GLN A 241 -10.35 3.88 -15.13
C GLN A 241 -8.86 4.14 -14.88
N LEU A 242 -8.24 5.00 -15.68
CA LEU A 242 -6.82 5.34 -15.62
C LEU A 242 -6.62 6.86 -15.44
N PRO A 243 -6.71 7.37 -14.19
CA PRO A 243 -6.46 8.77 -13.90
C PRO A 243 -5.07 9.24 -14.34
N LYS A 244 -4.98 10.48 -14.84
CA LYS A 244 -3.74 11.06 -15.39
C LYS A 244 -2.55 11.04 -14.43
N ARG A 245 -2.79 11.12 -13.12
CA ARG A 245 -1.72 11.09 -12.10
C ARG A 245 -0.83 9.84 -12.17
N TYR A 246 -1.35 8.71 -12.65
CA TYR A 246 -0.59 7.46 -12.79
C TYR A 246 0.20 7.38 -14.10
N TRP A 247 -0.12 8.23 -15.10
CA TRP A 247 0.47 8.13 -16.43
C TRP A 247 1.99 8.35 -16.41
N LYS A 248 2.50 9.10 -15.42
CA LYS A 248 3.93 9.32 -15.22
C LYS A 248 4.72 8.01 -14.99
N TYR A 249 4.08 6.98 -14.42
CA TYR A 249 4.67 5.66 -14.17
C TYR A 249 4.39 4.62 -15.25
N LEU A 250 3.59 4.96 -16.27
CA LEU A 250 3.23 4.04 -17.35
C LEU A 250 4.13 4.24 -18.56
N SER A 251 4.89 3.21 -18.92
CA SER A 251 5.76 3.25 -20.10
C SER A 251 4.96 3.58 -21.38
N GLU A 252 3.75 3.03 -21.53
CA GLU A 252 2.87 3.31 -22.69
C GLU A 252 2.34 4.74 -22.79
N LYS A 253 2.40 5.54 -21.72
CA LYS A 253 1.95 6.94 -21.71
C LYS A 253 3.08 7.94 -21.82
N GLN A 254 4.32 7.47 -21.79
CA GLN A 254 5.50 8.31 -21.93
C GLN A 254 5.80 8.58 -23.40
N PRO A 255 6.29 9.80 -23.74
CA PRO A 255 6.67 10.13 -25.10
C PRO A 255 7.66 9.10 -25.63
N VAL A 256 7.53 8.75 -26.91
CA VAL A 256 8.52 7.90 -27.58
C VAL A 256 9.80 8.71 -27.64
N LYS A 257 10.80 8.33 -26.84
CA LYS A 257 12.16 8.83 -27.04
C LYS A 257 12.62 8.29 -28.41
N PRO A 258 13.14 9.12 -29.32
CA PRO A 258 13.71 8.62 -30.56
C PRO A 258 14.93 7.74 -30.18
N ALA A 259 14.81 6.43 -30.32
CA ALA A 259 15.92 5.50 -30.12
C ALA A 259 15.99 4.54 -31.30
N ASN A 260 17.23 4.32 -31.77
CA ASN A 260 17.60 3.52 -32.91
C ASN A 260 16.83 2.19 -32.93
N LEU A 261 16.15 1.92 -34.04
CA LEU A 261 15.51 0.64 -34.33
C LEU A 261 16.58 -0.45 -34.25
N VAL A 262 16.68 -1.12 -33.11
CA VAL A 262 17.40 -2.37 -33.02
C VAL A 262 16.48 -3.43 -33.62
N ASP A 263 16.92 -4.04 -34.72
CA ASP A 263 16.26 -5.19 -35.33
C ASP A 263 16.27 -6.36 -34.35
N ILE A 264 15.22 -6.47 -33.53
CA ILE A 264 15.00 -7.64 -32.68
C ILE A 264 14.48 -8.74 -33.60
N ASN A 265 15.39 -9.57 -34.09
CA ASN A 265 15.11 -10.69 -34.97
C ASN A 265 14.38 -11.78 -34.16
N LEU A 266 13.04 -11.72 -34.11
CA LEU A 266 12.17 -12.72 -33.46
C LEU A 266 12.09 -14.04 -34.25
N ARG A 267 13.23 -14.59 -34.68
CA ARG A 267 13.28 -15.93 -35.25
C ARG A 267 13.40 -16.95 -34.12
N ARG A 268 12.30 -17.69 -33.93
CA ARG A 268 12.21 -18.87 -33.06
C ARG A 268 13.21 -19.95 -33.50
N PRO A 269 13.88 -20.67 -32.58
CA PRO A 269 14.18 -22.08 -32.79
C PRO A 269 12.92 -22.94 -32.64
#